data_AF-A0A8S2ZYR8-F1
#
_entry.id   AF-A0A8S2ZYR8-F1
#
_cell.length_a   1.000
_cell.length_b   1.000
_cell.length_c   1.000
_cell.angle_alpha   90.00
_cell.angle_beta   90.00
_cell.angle_gamma   90.00
#
_symmetry.space_group_name_H-M   'P 1'
#
loop_
_entity.id
_entity.type
_entity.pdbx_description
1 polymer ?
#
loop_
_entity_poly.entity_id
_entity_poly.type
_entity_poly.pdbx_seq_one_letter_code
_entity_poly.pdbx_strand_id
1 'polypeptide(L)' 'DDRQALIWDIQQMPRAIEDPILAYTAEGEINQVQWSTTQPDWIGICFNNFLEILRV' A
#
# COMPACT_ATOMS: atom_id res chain seq x y z
N ASP A 1 -12.49 3.97 5.77
CA ASP A 1 -12.50 2.72 6.54
C ASP A 1 -11.05 2.40 6.82
N ASP A 2 -10.63 2.42 8.08
CA ASP A 2 -9.21 2.58 8.48
C ASP A 2 -8.37 1.30 8.27
N ARG A 3 -8.90 0.40 7.44
CA ARG A 3 -8.34 -0.89 7.06
C ARG A 3 -7.91 -0.94 5.59
N GLN A 4 -8.09 0.15 4.85
CA GLN A 4 -7.77 0.19 3.42
C GLN A 4 -6.44 0.89 3.16
N ALA A 5 -5.57 0.23 2.39
CA ALA A 5 -4.40 0.84 1.77
C ALA A 5 -4.64 0.94 0.26
N LEU A 6 -4.61 2.16 -0.24
CA LEU A 6 -4.70 2.47 -1.66
C LEU A 6 -3.33 2.94 -2.12
N ILE A 7 -2.82 2.37 -3.21
CA ILE A 7 -1.49 2.65 -3.75
C ILE A 7 -1.65 3.22 -5.16
N TRP A 8 -0.90 4.28 -5.46
CA TRP A 8 -0.92 4.96 -6.75
C TRP A 8 0.50 5.06 -7.31
N ASP A 9 0.65 4.83 -8.62
CA ASP A 9 1.89 5.14 -9.35
C ASP A 9 1.87 6.60 -9.82
N ILE A 10 2.62 7.46 -9.14
CA ILE A 10 2.70 8.89 -9.46
C ILE A 10 3.64 9.22 -10.64
N GLN A 11 4.39 8.25 -11.17
CA GLN A 11 5.35 8.49 -12.25
C GLN A 11 4.65 8.81 -13.59
N GLN A 12 3.37 8.46 -13.73
CA GLN A 12 2.59 8.65 -14.96
C GLN A 12 1.90 10.03 -15.07
N MET A 13 2.27 10.99 -14.21
CA MET A 13 1.82 12.37 -14.32
C MET A 13 2.41 13.04 -15.59
N PRO A 14 1.58 13.75 -16.39
CA PRO A 14 0.50 14.61 -15.93
C PRO A 14 -0.92 14.11 -16.23
N ARG A 15 -1.11 12.87 -16.69
CA ARG A 15 -2.47 12.34 -16.86
C ARG A 15 -3.11 12.13 -15.49
N ALA A 16 -4.39 12.47 -15.38
CA ALA A 16 -5.17 12.17 -14.18
C ALA A 16 -5.19 10.66 -13.98
N ILE A 17 -4.67 10.20 -12.85
CA ILE A 17 -4.81 8.81 -12.43
C ILE A 17 -6.18 8.72 -11.76
N GLU A 18 -7.12 8.04 -12.41
CA GLU A 18 -8.50 7.93 -11.90
C GLU A 18 -8.63 6.84 -10.84
N ASP A 19 -7.83 5.77 -10.92
CA ASP A 19 -7.90 4.60 -10.05
C ASP A 19 -6.55 4.23 -9.40
N PRO A 20 -6.55 3.70 -8.16
CA PRO A 20 -5.35 3.15 -7.54
C PRO A 20 -4.83 1.93 -8.31
N ILE A 21 -3.51 1.76 -8.36
CA ILE A 21 -2.87 0.58 -9.00
C ILE A 21 -3.05 -0.68 -8.16
N LEU A 22 -3.19 -0.51 -6.84
CA LEU A 22 -3.44 -1.59 -5.91
C LEU A 22 -4.32 -1.08 -4.77
N ALA A 23 -5.37 -1.86 -4.46
CA ALA A 23 -6.23 -1.65 -3.32
C ALA A 23 -6.14 -2.88 -2.41
N TYR A 24 -5.68 -2.68 -1.20
CA TYR A 24 -5.57 -3.73 -0.18
C TYR A 24 -6.49 -3.41 0.99
N THR A 25 -7.17 -4.44 1.51
CA THR A 25 -8.05 -4.34 2.69
C THR A 25 -7.53 -5.30 3.75
N ALA A 26 -7.04 -4.73 4.85
CA ALA A 26 -6.60 -5.48 6.02
C ALA A 26 -7.78 -5.99 6.84
N GLU A 27 -7.54 -7.04 7.63
CA GLU A 27 -8.53 -7.53 8.60
C GLU A 27 -8.67 -6.61 9.85
N GLY A 28 -7.73 -5.69 10.04
CA GLY A 28 -7.70 -4.74 11.15
C GLY A 28 -7.32 -3.33 10.71
N GLU A 29 -7.33 -2.39 11.65
CA GLU A 29 -6.88 -1.01 11.42
C GLU A 29 -5.39 -0.99 11.06
N ILE A 30 -5.06 -0.34 9.95
CA ILE A 30 -3.67 -0.20 9.50
C ILE A 30 -3.00 0.86 10.36
N ASN A 31 -1.96 0.45 11.08
CA ASN A 31 -1.23 1.34 12.00
C ASN A 31 0.14 1.78 11.43
N GLN A 32 0.70 1.03 10.48
CA GLN A 32 2.00 1.32 9.88
C GLN A 32 2.09 0.75 8.47
N VAL A 33 2.73 1.52 7.58
CA VAL A 33 3.05 1.13 6.20
C VAL A 33 4.47 1.57 5.89
N GLN A 34 5.26 0.70 5.24
CA GLN A 34 6.63 1.04 4.83
C GLN A 34 7.03 0.34 3.52
N TRP A 35 7.53 1.13 2.58
CA TRP A 35 8.21 0.63 1.38
C TRP A 35 9.59 0.09 1.72
N SER A 36 9.91 -1.11 1.25
CA SER A 36 11.24 -1.69 1.44
C SER A 36 12.32 -0.82 0.80
N THR A 37 13.37 -0.52 1.58
CA THR A 37 14.50 0.31 1.11
C THR A 37 15.44 -0.44 0.19
N THR A 38 15.42 -1.78 0.22
CA THR A 38 16.29 -2.65 -0.59
C THR A 38 15.57 -3.24 -1.80
N GLN A 39 14.24 -3.33 -1.76
CA GLN A 39 13.40 -3.87 -2.83
C GLN A 39 12.18 -2.96 -3.04
N PRO A 40 12.28 -1.92 -3.89
CA PRO A 40 11.26 -0.86 -4.03
C PRO A 40 9.86 -1.35 -4.42
N ASP A 41 9.76 -2.52 -5.06
CA ASP A 41 8.49 -3.13 -5.48
C ASP A 41 7.72 -3.77 -4.32
N TRP A 42 8.27 -3.74 -3.09
CA TRP A 42 7.67 -4.37 -1.92
C TRP A 42 7.27 -3.35 -0.86
N ILE A 43 6.10 -3.56 -0.27
CA ILE A 43 5.55 -2.77 0.82
C ILE A 43 5.12 -3.66 1.97
N GLY A 44 5.49 -3.29 3.19
CA GLY A 44 5.01 -3.90 4.42
C GLY A 44 3.82 -3.12 4.97
N ILE A 45 2.76 -3.84 5.36
CA ILE A 45 1.55 -3.29 5.98
C ILE A 45 1.33 -3.99 7.32
N CYS A 46 1.30 -3.22 8.40
CA CYS A 46 1.05 -3.71 9.76
C CYS A 46 -0.37 -3.36 10.22
N PHE A 47 -1.04 -4.33 10.81
CA PHE A 47 -2.32 -4.16 11.49
C PHE A 47 -2.39 -5.12 12.68
N ASN A 48 -2.94 -4.68 13.82
CA ASN A 48 -2.94 -5.45 15.06
C ASN A 48 -1.53 -5.99 15.41
N ASN A 49 -1.38 -7.33 15.45
CA ASN A 49 -0.11 -8.04 15.65
C ASN A 49 0.33 -8.82 14.39
N PHE A 50 -0.13 -8.40 13.21
CA PHE A 50 0.18 -9.02 11.93
C PHE A 50 0.99 -8.06 11.03
N LEU A 51 1.85 -8.65 10.21
CA LEU A 51 2.57 -7.99 9.14
C LEU A 51 2.30 -8.75 7.85
N GLU A 52 1.82 -8.04 6.84
CA GLU A 52 1.69 -8.54 5.48
C GLU A 52 2.65 -7.80 4.55
N ILE A 53 3.20 -8.51 3.57
CA ILE A 53 4.11 -7.94 2.59
C ILE A 53 3.49 -8.12 1.22
N LEU A 54 3.26 -7.00 0.54
CA LEU A 54 2.68 -6.95 -0.79
C LEU A 54 3.76 -6.59 -1.81
N ARG A 55 3.64 -7.17 -3.00
CA ARG A 55 4.40 -6.74 -4.17
C ARG A 55 3.49 -5.86 -5.02
N VAL A 56 3.99 -4.68 -5.39
CA VAL A 56 3.30 -3.67 -6.21
C VAL A 56 3.86 -3.68 -7.63
#